data_AF-I3L024-F1
#
_entry.id   AF-I3L024-F1
#
_cell.length_a   1.000
_cell.length_b   1.000
_cell.length_c   1.000
_cell.angle_alpha   90.00
_cell.angle_beta   90.00
_cell.angle_gamma   90.00
#
_symmetry.space_group_name_H-M   'P 1'
#
loop_
_entity.id
_entity.type
_entity.pdbx_description
1 polymer ?
#
loop_
_entity_poly.entity_id
_entity_poly.type
_entity_poly.pdbx_seq_one_letter_code
_entity_poly.pdbx_strand_id
1 'polypeptide(L)'
;MAALFGSTVLRRAWLGPSSLCCRTPGAPVSAAGLRFVSNAAPEDNRSPIIESTEEYKYVERLIPPSRIPTPPKHTGPTPSGWIPPADSPPPLPYTIRRSRMHNIPIYTDVTNSNRKLTLIRKVEGDIWALEKDGPKTFIH
;
A
#
# COMPACT_ATOMS: atom_id res chain seq x y z
N MET A 1 45.62 -8.07 -27.48
CA MET A 1 44.82 -9.11 -28.15
C MET A 1 43.37 -8.92 -27.74
N ALA A 2 42.51 -8.71 -28.73
CA ALA A 2 41.07 -8.63 -28.55
C ALA A 2 40.47 -10.03 -28.33
N ALA A 3 39.43 -10.12 -27.51
CA ALA A 3 38.22 -10.95 -27.68
C ALA A 3 37.51 -11.08 -26.32
N LEU A 4 36.20 -11.18 -26.18
CA LEU A 4 34.99 -10.89 -26.96
C LEU A 4 33.83 -11.13 -25.97
N PHE A 5 32.72 -10.42 -26.18
CA PHE A 5 31.46 -10.50 -25.43
C PHE A 5 30.80 -11.89 -25.44
N GLY A 6 29.94 -12.16 -24.46
CA GLY A 6 28.99 -13.28 -24.54
C GLY A 6 28.00 -13.38 -23.37
N SER A 7 26.92 -12.59 -23.41
CA SER A 7 25.73 -12.73 -22.56
C SER A 7 24.70 -13.69 -23.20
N THR A 8 24.17 -14.66 -22.45
CA THR A 8 23.13 -15.57 -22.93
C THR A 8 21.84 -15.44 -22.12
N VAL A 9 20.82 -14.82 -22.73
CA VAL A 9 19.42 -14.87 -22.31
C VAL A 9 18.73 -15.94 -23.16
N LEU A 10 18.15 -16.96 -22.54
CA LEU A 10 17.31 -17.94 -23.23
C LEU A 10 15.83 -17.56 -23.09
N ARG A 11 15.23 -17.05 -24.16
CA ARG A 11 13.77 -17.02 -24.35
C ARG A 11 13.39 -18.22 -25.21
N ARG A 12 12.51 -19.09 -24.71
CA ARG A 12 11.89 -20.16 -25.49
C ARG A 12 10.47 -19.72 -25.85
N ALA A 13 10.29 -19.34 -27.10
CA ALA A 13 8.99 -19.27 -27.76
C ALA A 13 8.90 -20.44 -28.73
N TRP A 14 7.78 -21.16 -28.73
CA TRP A 14 7.45 -22.12 -29.77
C TRP A 14 6.08 -21.74 -30.33
N LEU A 15 6.09 -21.31 -31.59
CA LEU A 15 4.97 -21.38 -32.51
C LEU A 15 5.15 -22.66 -33.33
N GLY A 16 4.06 -23.38 -33.60
CA GLY A 16 4.09 -24.55 -34.48
C GLY A 16 2.66 -25.03 -34.81
N PRO A 17 2.21 -24.95 -36.06
CA PRO A 17 0.84 -25.23 -36.50
C PRO A 17 0.70 -26.66 -37.06
N SER A 18 -0.54 -27.13 -37.27
CA SER A 18 -1.00 -28.09 -38.31
C SER A 18 -2.44 -28.48 -37.98
N SER A 19 -3.44 -28.05 -38.76
CA SER A 19 -3.92 -28.68 -40.00
C SER A 19 -5.16 -29.54 -39.74
N LEU A 20 -6.20 -29.22 -40.50
CA LEU A 20 -7.59 -29.66 -40.40
C LEU A 20 -7.79 -31.13 -40.80
N CYS A 21 -8.82 -31.76 -40.22
CA CYS A 21 -9.58 -32.78 -40.93
C CYS A 21 -11.09 -32.63 -40.61
N CYS A 22 -11.87 -32.59 -41.68
CA CYS A 22 -13.32 -32.38 -41.71
C CYS A 22 -14.08 -33.71 -41.59
N ARG A 23 -15.28 -33.69 -40.97
CA ARG A 23 -16.47 -34.60 -41.12
C ARG A 23 -17.30 -34.42 -39.84
N THR A 24 -18.61 -34.16 -39.80
CA THR A 24 -19.78 -34.33 -40.69
C THR A 24 -20.87 -33.29 -40.32
N PRO A 25 -21.94 -33.10 -41.13
CA PRO A 25 -23.05 -32.20 -40.81
C PRO A 25 -24.03 -32.86 -39.82
N GLY A 26 -24.09 -32.35 -38.59
CA GLY A 26 -25.11 -32.68 -37.59
C GLY A 26 -26.14 -31.55 -37.48
N ALA A 27 -27.41 -31.94 -37.33
CA ALA A 27 -28.65 -31.14 -37.34
C ALA A 27 -28.60 -29.79 -36.59
N PRO A 28 -29.47 -28.81 -36.96
CA PRO A 28 -29.51 -27.52 -36.29
C PRO A 28 -30.10 -27.72 -34.89
N VAL A 29 -29.23 -27.75 -33.88
CA VAL A 29 -29.67 -27.57 -32.50
C VAL A 29 -30.09 -26.12 -32.39
N SER A 30 -31.42 -25.94 -32.31
CA SER A 30 -32.13 -24.69 -32.13
C SER A 30 -31.29 -23.69 -31.36
N ALA A 31 -30.89 -22.61 -32.02
CA ALA A 31 -30.32 -21.46 -31.35
C ALA A 31 -31.41 -20.92 -30.42
N ALA A 32 -31.37 -21.36 -29.17
CA ALA A 32 -32.06 -20.71 -28.07
C ALA A 32 -31.39 -19.35 -27.90
N GLY A 33 -31.75 -18.41 -28.78
CA GLY A 33 -31.36 -17.02 -28.68
C GLY A 33 -31.74 -16.55 -27.29
N LEU A 34 -30.74 -16.14 -26.50
CA LEU A 34 -30.98 -15.42 -25.27
C LEU A 34 -31.75 -14.16 -25.66
N ARG A 35 -33.06 -14.21 -25.45
CA ARG A 35 -33.95 -13.08 -25.62
C ARG A 35 -33.60 -12.12 -24.49
N PHE A 36 -32.74 -11.14 -24.77
CA PHE A 36 -32.61 -9.99 -23.87
C PHE A 36 -33.94 -9.22 -23.97
N VAL A 37 -34.87 -9.58 -23.08
CA VAL A 37 -36.10 -8.81 -22.89
C VAL A 37 -35.73 -7.63 -22.00
N SER A 38 -35.15 -6.59 -22.59
CA SER A 38 -35.16 -5.28 -21.98
C SER A 38 -36.55 -4.69 -22.18
N ASN A 39 -37.44 -4.92 -21.21
CA ASN A 39 -38.64 -4.10 -21.09
C ASN A 39 -38.18 -2.70 -20.68
N ALA A 40 -38.04 -1.78 -21.63
CA ALA A 40 -38.02 -0.36 -21.31
C ALA A 40 -39.43 -0.01 -20.80
N ALA A 41 -39.57 0.12 -19.47
CA ALA A 41 -40.82 0.51 -18.85
C ALA A 41 -41.21 1.93 -19.32
N PRO A 42 -42.51 2.23 -19.49
CA PRO A 42 -42.95 3.55 -19.93
C PRO A 42 -42.54 4.61 -18.90
N GLU A 43 -41.79 5.58 -19.39
CA GLU A 43 -41.32 6.75 -18.67
C GLU A 43 -42.48 7.72 -18.45
N ASP A 44 -43.22 7.57 -17.36
CA ASP A 44 -44.03 8.67 -16.82
C ASP A 44 -44.38 8.39 -15.35
N ASN A 45 -44.32 9.40 -14.49
CA ASN A 45 -44.38 9.33 -13.00
C ASN A 45 -43.02 9.19 -12.27
N ARG A 46 -41.97 9.91 -12.70
CA ARG A 46 -40.90 10.27 -11.75
C ARG A 46 -41.37 11.45 -10.91
N SER A 47 -41.51 11.26 -9.60
CA SER A 47 -41.68 12.36 -8.65
C SER A 47 -40.57 13.41 -8.84
N PRO A 48 -40.86 14.71 -8.69
CA PRO A 48 -39.84 15.74 -8.86
C PRO A 48 -38.66 15.45 -7.93
N ILE A 49 -37.45 15.43 -8.48
CA ILE A 49 -36.22 15.28 -7.71
C ILE A 49 -36.01 16.60 -6.96
N ILE A 50 -35.97 16.52 -5.62
CA ILE A 50 -35.70 17.67 -4.75
C ILE A 50 -34.24 17.55 -4.31
N GLU A 51 -33.41 18.48 -4.73
CA GLU A 51 -31.99 18.52 -4.39
C GLU A 51 -31.80 19.29 -3.07
N SER A 52 -31.37 18.62 -2.01
CA SER A 52 -31.04 19.23 -0.71
C SER A 52 -29.52 19.29 -0.50
N THR A 53 -28.98 20.49 -0.28
CA THR A 53 -27.54 20.67 -0.03
C THR A 53 -27.16 20.46 1.44
N GLU A 54 -28.09 20.69 2.38
CA GLU A 54 -27.81 20.66 3.82
C GLU A 54 -27.40 19.28 4.36
N GLU A 55 -27.89 18.21 3.75
CA GLU A 55 -27.62 16.83 4.14
C GLU A 55 -26.28 16.32 3.58
N TYR A 56 -25.73 16.99 2.57
CA TYR A 56 -24.48 16.57 1.93
C TYR A 56 -23.27 16.63 2.88
N LYS A 57 -23.34 17.43 3.95
CA LYS A 57 -22.32 17.47 5.03
C LYS A 57 -22.05 16.11 5.67
N TYR A 58 -23.02 15.17 5.62
CA TYR A 58 -22.83 13.82 6.13
C TYR A 58 -22.05 12.93 5.16
N VAL A 59 -22.17 13.20 3.86
CA VAL A 59 -21.39 12.52 2.81
C VAL A 59 -19.93 12.94 2.91
N GLU A 60 -19.65 14.22 3.17
CA GLU A 60 -18.27 14.73 3.34
C GLU A 60 -17.48 13.99 4.43
N ARG A 61 -18.14 13.60 5.53
CA ARG A 61 -17.51 12.85 6.63
C ARG A 61 -17.11 11.43 6.25
N LEU A 62 -17.72 10.86 5.21
CA LEU A 62 -17.41 9.51 4.71
C LEU A 62 -16.19 9.51 3.81
N ILE A 63 -15.78 10.67 3.28
CA ILE A 63 -14.60 10.78 2.43
C ILE A 63 -13.35 10.67 3.30
N PRO A 64 -12.49 9.64 3.09
CA PRO A 64 -11.31 9.48 3.91
C PRO A 64 -10.29 10.59 3.62
N PRO A 65 -9.60 11.13 4.64
CA PRO A 65 -8.57 12.12 4.43
C PRO A 65 -7.36 11.50 3.70
N SER A 66 -6.86 12.18 2.67
CA SER A 66 -5.71 11.72 1.89
C SER A 66 -4.38 11.85 2.62
N ARG A 67 -4.29 12.79 3.57
CA ARG A 67 -3.07 13.12 4.33
C ARG A 67 -3.24 12.78 5.80
N ILE A 68 -2.17 12.21 6.38
CA ILE A 68 -2.12 11.93 7.83
C ILE A 68 -2.15 13.26 8.58
N PRO A 69 -3.05 13.43 9.57
CA PRO A 69 -3.14 14.66 10.33
C PRO A 69 -1.87 14.88 11.16
N THR A 70 -1.57 16.15 11.42
CA THR A 70 -0.57 16.54 12.42
C THR A 70 -1.10 16.23 13.81
N PRO A 71 -0.26 15.73 14.74
CA PRO A 71 -0.71 15.39 16.07
C PRO A 71 -1.16 16.67 16.80
N PRO A 72 -2.18 16.57 17.68
CA PRO A 72 -2.61 17.71 18.48
C PRO A 72 -1.48 18.16 19.41
N LYS A 73 -1.39 19.47 19.66
CA LYS A 73 -0.42 20.03 20.61
C LYS A 73 -0.87 19.70 22.03
N HIS A 74 -0.04 18.99 22.79
CA HIS A 74 -0.25 18.76 24.21
C HIS A 74 1.08 18.83 24.95
N THR A 75 1.01 19.21 26.22
CA THR A 75 2.17 19.25 27.12
C THR A 75 2.21 17.94 27.91
N GLY A 76 3.30 17.18 27.78
CA GLY A 76 3.49 15.91 28.51
C GLY A 76 3.07 14.65 27.75
N PRO A 77 3.19 13.44 28.34
CA PRO A 77 2.80 12.20 27.69
C PRO A 77 1.28 12.10 27.55
N THR A 78 0.80 11.65 26.39
CA THR A 78 -0.61 11.26 26.24
C THR A 78 -0.92 10.03 27.08
N PRO A 79 -2.20 9.70 27.35
CA PRO A 79 -2.58 8.42 27.96
C PRO A 79 -2.09 7.19 27.16
N SER A 80 -1.80 7.34 25.86
CA SER A 80 -1.18 6.30 25.04
C SER A 80 0.35 6.20 25.17
N GLY A 81 0.97 7.06 25.98
CA GLY A 81 2.43 7.15 26.14
C GLY A 81 3.15 7.82 24.97
N TRP A 82 2.43 8.46 24.04
CA TRP A 82 3.05 9.21 22.95
C TRP A 82 3.60 10.53 23.48
N ILE A 83 4.83 10.86 23.05
CA ILE A 83 5.55 12.06 23.45
C ILE A 83 6.01 12.79 22.18
N PRO A 84 5.68 14.09 22.02
CA PRO A 84 6.15 14.88 20.90
C PRO A 84 7.68 15.03 20.93
N PRO A 85 8.33 15.21 19.77
CA PRO A 85 9.74 15.56 19.74
C PRO A 85 9.98 16.91 20.44
N ALA A 86 11.15 17.09 21.04
CA ALA A 86 11.56 18.37 21.59
C ALA A 86 11.64 19.43 20.48
N ASP A 87 11.32 20.69 20.81
CA ASP A 87 11.31 21.79 19.84
C ASP A 87 12.69 22.05 19.23
N SER A 88 13.75 21.94 20.04
CA SER A 88 15.13 22.04 19.59
C SER A 88 15.74 20.64 19.42
N PRO A 89 16.38 20.34 18.28
CA PRO A 89 17.12 19.09 18.14
C PRO A 89 18.29 19.06 19.15
N PRO A 90 18.56 17.91 19.77
CA PRO A 90 19.71 17.77 20.66
C PRO A 90 21.03 17.92 19.87
N PRO A 91 22.11 18.38 20.51
CA PRO A 91 23.42 18.55 19.86
C PRO A 91 24.14 17.20 19.74
N LEU A 92 23.50 16.23 19.09
CA LEU A 92 24.06 14.90 18.82
C LEU A 92 24.55 14.84 17.35
N PRO A 93 25.60 14.05 17.07
CA PRO A 93 26.13 13.89 15.71
C PRO A 93 25.19 13.08 14.79
N TYR A 94 24.12 12.51 15.35
CA TYR A 94 23.07 11.80 14.63
C TYR A 94 21.69 12.26 15.09
N THR A 95 20.68 12.06 14.25
CA THR A 95 19.27 12.33 14.55
C THR A 95 18.39 11.25 13.95
N ILE A 96 17.36 10.83 14.69
CA ILE A 96 16.40 9.82 14.23
C ILE A 96 15.07 10.50 13.92
N ARG A 97 14.64 10.44 12.66
CA ARG A 97 13.37 11.06 12.25
C ARG A 97 12.19 10.15 12.55
N ARG A 98 11.08 10.76 12.98
CA ARG A 98 9.82 10.04 13.23
C ARG A 98 9.24 9.45 11.94
N SER A 99 8.42 8.42 12.11
CA SER A 99 7.66 7.80 11.02
C SER A 99 6.60 8.76 10.48
N ARG A 100 5.94 8.38 9.38
CA ARG A 100 4.80 9.13 8.83
C ARG A 100 3.66 9.27 9.86
N MET A 101 3.55 8.31 10.78
CA MET A 101 2.57 8.24 11.87
C MET A 101 3.10 8.84 13.19
N HIS A 102 4.15 9.66 13.14
CA HIS A 102 4.75 10.34 14.30
C HIS A 102 5.34 9.43 15.38
N ASN A 103 5.61 8.15 15.05
CA ASN A 103 6.20 7.18 15.96
C ASN A 103 7.72 7.06 15.78
N ILE A 104 8.42 6.54 16.80
CA ILE A 104 9.85 6.22 16.71
C ILE A 104 10.02 5.00 15.80
N PRO A 105 10.91 5.03 14.79
CA PRO A 105 11.08 3.94 13.82
C PRO A 105 11.98 2.81 14.36
N ILE A 106 11.64 2.26 15.52
CA ILE A 106 12.29 1.08 16.11
C ILE A 106 11.35 -0.10 15.95
N TYR A 107 11.85 -1.17 15.34
CA TYR A 107 11.07 -2.37 15.05
C TYR A 107 11.83 -3.62 15.47
N THR A 108 11.11 -4.69 15.76
CA THR A 108 11.71 -6.01 15.94
C THR A 108 11.53 -6.83 14.68
N ASP A 109 12.59 -7.44 14.19
CA ASP A 109 12.58 -8.38 13.07
C ASP A 109 12.89 -9.79 13.57
N VAL A 110 12.14 -10.79 13.09
CA VAL A 110 12.28 -12.19 13.50
C VAL A 110 12.55 -13.04 12.27
N THR A 111 13.82 -13.41 12.07
CA THR A 111 14.27 -14.06 10.84
C THR A 111 14.23 -15.59 10.93
N ASN A 112 14.81 -16.18 11.97
CA ASN A 112 14.96 -17.63 12.13
C ASN A 112 14.24 -18.15 13.37
N SER A 113 12.90 -17.98 13.41
CA SER A 113 11.93 -18.33 14.49
C SER A 113 12.24 -17.84 15.91
N ASN A 114 13.50 -17.88 16.33
CA ASN A 114 14.02 -17.52 17.64
C ASN A 114 14.98 -16.31 17.60
N ARG A 115 15.51 -15.92 16.43
CA ARG A 115 16.41 -14.75 16.32
C ARG A 115 15.59 -13.47 16.24
N LYS A 116 15.60 -12.67 17.31
CA LYS A 116 14.99 -11.34 17.37
C LYS A 116 16.06 -10.27 17.15
N LEU A 117 15.91 -9.46 16.12
CA LEU A 117 16.78 -8.32 15.80
C LEU A 117 16.00 -7.03 16.03
N THR A 118 16.68 -5.96 16.45
CA THR A 118 16.08 -4.63 16.54
C THR A 118 16.56 -3.78 15.38
N LEU A 119 15.63 -3.29 14.58
CA LEU A 119 15.88 -2.45 13.42
C LEU A 119 15.56 -1.00 13.77
N ILE A 120 16.57 -0.14 13.71
CA ILE A 120 16.43 1.31 13.80
C ILE A 120 16.48 1.86 12.38
N ARG A 121 15.45 2.58 11.94
CA ARG A 121 15.37 3.18 10.60
C ARG A 121 15.43 4.70 10.68
N LYS A 122 15.58 5.35 9.52
CA LYS A 122 15.54 6.82 9.37
C LYS A 122 16.57 7.56 10.24
N VAL A 123 17.77 7.00 10.34
CA VAL A 123 18.92 7.64 10.97
C VAL A 123 19.53 8.62 9.97
N GLU A 124 19.78 9.84 10.42
CA GLU A 124 20.52 10.88 9.71
C GLU A 124 21.77 11.25 10.53
N GLY A 125 22.89 11.58 9.88
CA GLY A 125 24.16 11.89 10.56
C GLY A 125 25.08 10.68 10.71
N ASP A 126 25.92 10.69 11.76
CA ASP A 126 26.94 9.65 12.00
C ASP A 126 26.35 8.37 12.63
N ILE A 127 26.29 7.30 11.82
CA ILE A 127 25.77 6.00 12.24
C ILE A 127 26.67 5.28 13.25
N TRP A 128 27.98 5.54 13.24
CA TRP A 128 28.92 4.87 14.14
C TRP A 128 28.83 5.44 15.55
N ALA A 129 28.58 6.76 15.65
CA ALA A 129 28.24 7.39 16.92
C ALA A 129 26.95 6.79 17.51
N LEU A 130 25.91 6.57 16.69
CA LEU A 130 24.68 5.90 17.13
C LEU A 130 24.92 4.44 17.55
N GLU A 131 25.78 3.70 16.84
CA GLU A 131 26.12 2.32 17.21
C GLU A 131 26.83 2.26 18.57
N LYS A 132 27.76 3.19 18.81
CA LYS A 132 28.47 3.31 20.09
C LYS A 132 27.52 3.61 21.26
N ASP A 133 26.52 4.46 21.02
CA ASP A 133 25.48 4.81 21.99
C ASP A 133 24.31 3.79 22.02
N GLY A 134 24.32 2.85 21.07
CA GLY A 134 23.28 1.86 20.83
C GLY A 134 23.17 0.78 21.92
N PRO A 135 22.24 -0.18 21.77
CA PRO A 135 21.70 -0.96 22.88
C PRO A 135 22.70 -2.00 23.42
N LYS A 136 23.61 -1.56 24.28
CA LYS A 136 24.24 -2.38 25.33
C LYS A 136 23.51 -2.24 26.67
N THR A 137 22.57 -1.29 26.77
CA THR A 137 21.98 -0.77 28.01
C THR A 137 20.46 -0.98 28.14
N PHE A 138 19.82 -1.71 27.22
CA PHE A 138 18.36 -1.92 27.23
C PHE A 138 17.99 -3.41 27.30
N ILE A 139 18.49 -4.10 28.32
CA ILE A 139 17.89 -5.34 28.83
C ILE A 139 17.91 -5.20 30.36
N HIS A 140 16.75 -4.91 30.95
CA HIS A 140 16.48 -5.14 32.37
C HIS A 140 15.68 -6.44 32.48
#